data_AF-A0A160MGH0-F1
#
_entry.id   AF-A0A160MGH0-F1
#
_cell.length_a   1.000
_cell.length_b   1.000
_cell.length_c   1.000
_cell.angle_alpha   90.00
_cell.angle_beta   90.00
_cell.angle_gamma   90.00
#
_symmetry.space_group_name_H-M   'P 1'
#
loop_
_entity.id
_entity.type
_entity.pdbx_description
1 polymer ?
#
loop_
_entity_poly.entity_id
_entity_poly.type
_entity_poly.pdbx_seq_one_letter_code
_entity_poly.pdbx_strand_id
1 'polypeptide(L)'
;MEKQVRDLTILCDYKNRHVILNYYYEEGLIDRDGISFNEIYVHEGTIYFIKNRKRIVTINSKKYRNILIGEDFQNYYIMRRDKNRLDIYFP
;
A
#
# COMPACT_ATOMS: atom_id res chain seq x y z
N MET A 1 -11.74 12.52 9.64
CA MET A 1 -10.81 13.27 8.77
C MET A 1 -9.66 12.36 8.28
N GLU A 2 -9.54 12.13 6.97
CA GLU A 2 -8.43 11.39 6.34
C GLU A 2 -7.10 12.01 6.81
N LYS A 3 -6.17 11.18 7.28
CA LYS A 3 -4.87 11.67 7.77
C LYS A 3 -3.80 11.48 6.72
N GLN A 4 -3.11 12.55 6.38
CA GLN A 4 -1.98 12.48 5.45
C GLN A 4 -0.80 11.73 6.08
N VAL A 5 -0.29 10.73 5.36
CA VAL A 5 0.93 10.01 5.71
C VAL A 5 2.11 10.77 5.11
N ARG A 6 3.05 11.18 5.96
CA ARG A 6 4.30 11.84 5.53
C ARG A 6 5.46 10.87 5.42
N ASP A 7 5.44 9.79 6.19
CA ASP A 7 6.46 8.77 6.21
C ASP A 7 5.85 7.38 6.02
N LEU A 8 6.25 6.70 4.94
CA LEU A 8 5.78 5.36 4.59
C LEU A 8 6.45 4.26 5.42
N THR A 9 7.49 4.56 6.20
CA THR A 9 8.14 3.57 7.06
C THR A 9 7.21 3.00 8.13
N ILE A 10 6.07 3.66 8.42
CA ILE A 10 5.00 3.10 9.25
C ILE A 10 4.49 1.74 8.75
N LEU A 11 4.63 1.46 7.44
CA LEU A 11 4.24 0.19 6.88
C LEU A 11 5.19 -0.95 7.30
N CYS A 12 6.42 -0.64 7.71
CA CYS A 12 7.40 -1.63 8.17
C CYS A 12 6.99 -2.33 9.49
N ASP A 13 6.02 -1.77 10.21
CA ASP A 13 5.47 -2.36 11.44
C ASP A 13 4.56 -3.57 11.16
N TYR A 14 4.01 -3.68 9.94
CA TYR A 14 3.28 -4.87 9.53
C TYR A 14 4.25 -6.00 9.16
N LYS A 15 4.15 -7.13 9.86
CA LYS A 15 5.01 -8.31 9.67
C LYS A 15 4.20 -9.60 9.74
N ASN A 16 4.58 -10.57 8.91
CA ASN A 16 3.95 -11.90 8.83
C ASN A 16 2.43 -11.83 8.66
N ARG A 17 1.95 -10.97 7.76
CA ARG A 17 0.53 -10.72 7.51
C ARG A 17 0.14 -10.97 6.06
N HIS A 18 -1.16 -10.88 5.82
CA HIS A 18 -1.73 -10.69 4.50
C HIS A 18 -1.93 -9.19 4.23
N VAL A 19 -1.86 -8.80 2.96
CA VAL A 19 -2.27 -7.49 2.48
C VAL A 19 -3.15 -7.67 1.25
N ILE A 20 -4.16 -6.82 1.15
CA ILE A 20 -5.00 -6.68 -0.04
C ILE A 20 -4.62 -5.37 -0.73
N LEU A 21 -4.26 -5.46 -2.00
CA LEU A 21 -3.94 -4.34 -2.87
C LEU A 21 -5.05 -4.21 -3.89
N ASN A 22 -5.78 -3.09 -3.87
CA ASN A 22 -6.79 -2.80 -4.89
C ASN A 22 -6.30 -1.66 -5.77
N TYR A 23 -6.20 -1.91 -7.08
CA TYR A 23 -5.80 -0.92 -8.06
C TYR A 23 -7.03 -0.40 -8.79
N TYR A 24 -7.16 0.92 -8.84
CA TYR A 24 -8.27 1.61 -9.47
C TYR A 24 -7.75 2.56 -10.56
N TYR A 25 -8.54 2.65 -11.64
CA TYR A 25 -8.42 3.70 -12.63
C TYR A 25 -9.77 4.41 -12.76
N GLU A 26 -9.76 5.73 -12.58
CA GLU A 26 -10.95 6.54 -12.30
C GLU A 26 -11.66 6.00 -11.05
N GLU A 27 -12.85 5.42 -11.22
CA GLU A 27 -13.61 4.78 -10.13
C GLU A 27 -13.74 3.26 -10.30
N GLY A 28 -13.19 2.72 -11.40
CA GLY A 28 -13.23 1.29 -11.69
C GLY A 28 -12.10 0.54 -11.01
N LEU A 29 -12.43 -0.53 -10.28
CA LEU A 29 -11.44 -1.51 -9.83
C LEU A 29 -10.91 -2.25 -11.07
N ILE A 30 -9.62 -2.08 -11.36
CA ILE A 30 -8.98 -2.71 -12.52
C ILE A 30 -8.23 -3.98 -12.12
N ASP A 31 -7.75 -4.07 -10.88
CA ASP A 31 -7.02 -5.22 -10.39
C ASP A 31 -7.09 -5.35 -8.85
N ARG A 32 -6.97 -6.57 -8.34
CA ARG A 32 -6.97 -6.90 -6.92
C ARG A 32 -6.04 -8.06 -6.63
N ASP A 33 -5.06 -7.81 -5.76
CA ASP A 33 -4.13 -8.83 -5.28
C ASP A 33 -4.23 -9.03 -3.77
N GLY A 34 -4.39 -10.28 -3.35
CA GLY A 34 -4.26 -10.69 -1.96
C GLY A 34 -2.96 -11.48 -1.78
N ILE A 35 -1.97 -10.91 -1.07
CA ILE A 35 -0.68 -11.57 -0.87
C ILE A 35 -0.34 -11.74 0.60
N SER A 36 0.40 -12.80 0.91
CA SER A 36 1.07 -12.96 2.22
C SER A 36 2.52 -12.55 2.12
N PHE A 37 3.06 -11.95 3.18
CA PHE A 37 4.45 -11.48 3.24
C PHE A 37 5.00 -11.64 4.66
N ASN A 38 6.33 -11.69 4.79
CA ASN A 38 7.02 -11.73 6.08
C ASN A 38 7.34 -10.33 6.60
N GLU A 39 7.78 -9.43 5.73
CA GLU A 39 8.25 -8.09 6.09
C GLU A 39 8.07 -7.10 4.94
N ILE A 40 8.02 -5.82 5.28
CA ILE A 40 7.97 -4.70 4.34
C ILE A 40 9.25 -3.88 4.50
N TYR A 41 9.87 -3.51 3.39
CA TYR A 41 10.93 -2.51 3.35
C TYR A 41 10.48 -1.29 2.57
N VAL A 42 10.82 -0.11 3.08
CA VAL A 42 10.62 1.15 2.38
C VAL A 42 11.98 1.77 2.11
N HIS A 43 12.25 2.06 0.84
CA HIS A 43 13.49 2.71 0.43
C HIS A 43 13.20 3.66 -0.74
N GLU A 44 13.62 4.93 -0.60
CA GLU A 44 13.48 5.98 -1.61
C GLU A 44 12.07 6.08 -2.24
N GLY A 45 11.01 5.99 -1.43
CA GLY A 45 9.63 6.04 -1.93
C GLY A 45 9.22 4.80 -2.74
N THR A 46 9.87 3.67 -2.50
CA THR A 46 9.45 2.37 -3.00
C THR A 46 9.18 1.44 -1.83
N ILE A 47 8.04 0.74 -1.89
CA ILE A 47 7.61 -0.24 -0.89
C ILE A 47 7.86 -1.63 -1.47
N TYR A 48 8.57 -2.46 -0.73
CA TYR A 48 8.89 -3.83 -1.10
C TYR A 48 8.25 -4.79 -0.11
N PHE A 49 7.41 -5.69 -0.60
CA PHE A 49 6.90 -6.81 0.18
C PHE A 49 7.83 -8.01 -0.01
N ILE A 50 8.30 -8.57 1.09
CA ILE A 50 9.24 -9.69 1.09
C ILE A 50 8.55 -10.94 1.63
N LYS A 51 8.70 -12.06 0.94
CA LYS A 51 8.32 -13.39 1.43
C LYS A 51 9.47 -14.36 1.19
N ASN A 52 9.87 -15.11 2.22
CA ASN A 52 10.97 -16.08 2.15
C ASN A 52 12.25 -15.48 1.53
N ARG A 53 12.63 -14.27 1.97
CA ARG A 53 13.79 -13.49 1.47
C ARG A 53 13.71 -13.08 -0.01
N LYS A 54 12.55 -13.20 -0.66
CA LYS A 54 12.32 -12.74 -2.04
C LYS A 54 11.36 -11.57 -2.06
N ARG A 55 11.64 -10.58 -2.91
CA ARG A 55 10.70 -9.50 -3.23
C ARG A 55 9.55 -10.09 -4.05
N ILE A 56 8.33 -10.01 -3.53
CA ILE A 56 7.14 -10.54 -4.19
C ILE A 56 6.26 -9.44 -4.80
N VAL A 57 6.25 -8.24 -4.21
CA VAL A 57 5.56 -7.07 -4.74
C VAL A 57 6.43 -5.84 -4.53
N THR A 58 6.43 -4.94 -5.51
CA THR A 58 7.14 -3.66 -5.49
C THR A 58 6.17 -2.55 -5.89
N ILE A 59 5.99 -1.56 -5.02
CA ILE A 59 5.10 -0.43 -5.24
C ILE A 59 5.93 0.85 -5.25
N ASN A 60 5.95 1.55 -6.38
CA ASN A 60 6.59 2.86 -6.47
C ASN A 60 5.61 3.93 -5.97
N SER A 61 5.77 4.37 -4.73
CA SER A 61 4.87 5.34 -4.10
C SER A 61 5.01 6.74 -4.70
N LYS A 62 6.15 7.08 -5.31
CA LYS A 62 6.36 8.35 -6.04
C LYS A 62 5.43 8.51 -7.25
N LYS A 63 4.81 7.43 -7.74
CA LYS A 63 3.74 7.50 -8.75
C LYS A 63 2.48 8.17 -8.20
N TYR A 64 2.32 8.20 -6.88
CA TYR A 64 1.15 8.76 -6.21
C TYR A 64 1.54 10.08 -5.52
N ARG A 65 0.61 11.04 -5.51
CA ARG A 65 0.86 12.38 -4.94
C ARG A 65 0.40 12.46 -3.49
N ASN A 66 -0.70 11.79 -3.18
CA ASN A 66 -1.32 11.82 -1.87
C ASN A 66 -1.33 10.41 -1.30
N ILE A 67 -0.85 10.28 -0.07
CA ILE A 67 -0.90 9.05 0.71
C ILE A 67 -1.66 9.37 1.98
N LEU A 68 -2.73 8.61 2.23
CA LEU A 68 -3.72 8.88 3.26
C LEU A 68 -3.97 7.62 4.07
N ILE A 69 -4.30 7.77 5.35
CA ILE A 69 -4.95 6.73 6.15
C ILE A 69 -6.45 6.92 5.97
N GLY A 70 -7.13 5.93 5.40
CA GLY A 70 -8.58 5.96 5.24
C GLY A 70 -9.28 5.67 6.58
N GLU A 71 -10.48 6.19 6.74
CA GLU A 71 -11.20 6.15 8.02
C GLU A 71 -12.14 4.95 8.16
N ASP A 72 -12.56 4.39 7.03
CA ASP A 72 -13.60 3.36 6.98
C ASP A 72 -13.12 2.03 7.59
N PHE A 73 -11.80 1.80 7.60
CA PHE A 73 -11.19 0.58 8.11
C PHE A 73 -9.88 0.88 8.83
N GLN A 74 -9.59 0.12 9.89
CA GLN A 74 -8.27 0.15 10.50
C GLN A 74 -7.21 -0.38 9.53
N ASN A 75 -5.98 0.14 9.62
CA ASN A 75 -4.84 -0.31 8.79
C ASN A 75 -5.09 -0.21 7.28
N TYR A 76 -5.81 0.82 6.86
CA TYR A 76 -6.17 1.07 5.48
C TYR A 76 -5.51 2.34 4.97
N TYR A 77 -4.75 2.20 3.89
CA TYR A 77 -3.98 3.27 3.28
C TYR A 77 -4.41 3.48 1.85
N ILE A 78 -4.53 4.75 1.44
CA ILE A 78 -4.94 5.16 0.10
C ILE A 78 -3.80 5.96 -0.53
N MET A 79 -3.30 5.50 -1.67
CA MET A 79 -2.36 6.23 -2.51
C MET A 79 -3.06 6.69 -3.78
N ARG A 80 -3.09 7.99 -4.06
CA ARG A 80 -3.78 8.53 -5.25
C ARG A 80 -2.97 9.58 -6.01
N ARG A 81 -3.14 9.56 -7.33
CA ARG A 81 -2.72 10.62 -8.25
C ARG A 81 -3.62 10.61 -9.49
N ASP A 82 -4.26 11.74 -9.73
CA ASP A 82 -5.16 11.93 -10.88
C ASP A 82 -6.21 10.82 -10.91
N LYS A 83 -6.24 10.02 -11.98
CA LYS A 83 -7.15 8.88 -12.15
C LYS A 83 -6.67 7.59 -11.49
N ASN A 84 -5.42 7.51 -11.02
CA ASN A 84 -4.86 6.30 -10.44
C ASN A 84 -5.03 6.31 -8.93
N ARG A 85 -5.55 5.20 -8.39
CA ARG A 85 -5.65 4.97 -6.96
C ARG A 85 -5.21 3.55 -6.62
N LEU A 86 -4.46 3.42 -5.55
CA LEU A 86 -4.07 2.16 -4.96
C LEU A 86 -4.50 2.19 -3.50
N ASP A 87 -5.32 1.22 -3.12
CA ASP A 87 -5.65 0.98 -1.72
C ASP A 87 -4.85 -0.20 -1.19
N ILE A 88 -4.33 -0.04 0.02
CA ILE A 88 -3.51 -1.03 0.72
C ILE A 88 -4.21 -1.31 2.04
N TYR A 89 -4.71 -2.54 2.21
CA TYR A 89 -5.43 -2.97 3.39
C TYR A 89 -4.73 -4.13 4.08
N PHE A 90 -4.47 -3.97 5.38
CA PHE A 90 -3.91 -5.04 6.23
C PHE A 90 -5.01 -5.57 7.17
N PRO A 91 -5.65 -6.72 6.83
CA PRO A 91 -6.62 -7.36 7.69
C PRO A 91 -6.03 -7.86 9.03
#